data_AF-A0A8S3WWR4-F1
#
_entry.id   AF-A0A8S3WWR4-F1
#
_cell.length_a   1.000
_cell.length_b   1.000
_cell.length_c   1.000
_cell.angle_alpha   90.00
_cell.angle_beta   90.00
_cell.angle_gamma   90.00
#
_symmetry.space_group_name_H-M   'P 1'
#
loop_
_entity.id
_entity.type
_entity.pdbx_description
1 polymer ?
#
loop_
_entity_poly.entity_id
_entity_poly.type
_entity_poly.pdbx_seq_one_letter_code
_entity_poly.pdbx_strand_id
1 'polypeptide(L)'
;MEDSFKKKGTRSKLFIRRELSDMKFDERKRLMEHFIDMEKLFAQLRDAGSELSEEEKVNYLLLSMPKSYEGIITALETVEELKMDFVKNRLLGEEEKRNRGATKSLDSSIFLCYGCGRPGHKKSQCRSTQQARHRTGDWRLHGRRRSD
;
A
#
# COMPACT_ATOMS: atom_id res chain seq x y z
N MET A 1 6.42 21.02 -50.27
CA MET A 1 7.36 21.18 -49.14
C MET A 1 6.71 20.54 -47.91
N GLU A 2 6.52 19.22 -47.90
CA GLU A 2 5.55 18.57 -46.99
C GLU A 2 6.10 17.36 -46.22
N ASP A 3 7.34 16.96 -46.48
CA ASP A 3 7.89 15.72 -45.93
C ASP A 3 8.59 15.92 -44.56
N SER A 4 8.98 17.16 -44.21
CA SER A 4 9.72 17.46 -42.98
C SER A 4 8.84 17.58 -41.72
N PHE A 5 7.57 17.93 -41.86
CA PHE A 5 6.65 18.00 -40.70
C PHE A 5 6.19 16.61 -40.25
N LYS A 6 5.90 15.70 -41.19
CA LYS A 6 5.60 14.30 -40.87
C LYS A 6 6.80 13.58 -40.26
N LYS A 7 8.02 13.83 -40.74
CA LYS A 7 9.26 13.25 -40.17
C LYS A 7 9.54 13.71 -38.73
N LYS A 8 9.21 14.96 -38.38
CA LYS A 8 9.26 15.43 -36.98
C LYS A 8 8.22 14.73 -36.13
N GLY A 9 6.97 14.65 -36.58
CA GLY A 9 5.89 13.94 -35.87
C GLY A 9 6.19 12.44 -35.66
N THR A 10 6.70 11.73 -36.66
CA THR A 10 7.05 10.31 -36.54
C THR A 10 8.25 10.08 -35.62
N ARG A 11 9.30 10.92 -35.69
CA ARG A 11 10.44 10.86 -34.75
C ARG A 11 10.01 11.15 -33.33
N SER A 12 9.17 12.17 -33.12
CA SER A 12 8.60 12.47 -31.80
C SER A 12 7.74 11.33 -31.27
N LYS A 13 6.91 10.70 -32.12
CA LYS A 13 6.10 9.53 -31.72
C LYS A 13 6.93 8.31 -31.32
N LEU A 14 7.97 8.00 -32.08
CA LEU A 14 8.90 6.91 -31.78
C LEU A 14 9.69 7.19 -30.50
N PHE A 15 10.10 8.43 -30.29
CA PHE A 15 10.77 8.88 -29.08
C PHE A 15 9.88 8.71 -27.85
N ILE A 16 8.63 9.21 -27.89
CA ILE A 16 7.69 9.09 -26.78
C ILE A 16 7.34 7.62 -26.48
N ARG A 17 7.15 6.77 -27.50
CA ARG A 17 6.90 5.33 -27.28
C ARG A 17 8.09 4.61 -26.64
N ARG A 18 9.31 4.96 -27.05
CA ARG A 18 10.53 4.45 -26.41
C ARG A 18 10.58 4.91 -24.96
N GLU A 19 10.34 6.19 -24.71
CA GLU A 19 10.34 6.76 -23.35
C GLU A 19 9.27 6.10 -22.45
N LEU A 20 8.05 5.88 -22.94
CA LEU A 20 7.00 5.13 -22.23
C LEU A 20 7.42 3.71 -21.86
N SER A 21 8.20 3.05 -22.73
CA SER A 21 8.66 1.67 -22.50
C SER A 21 9.86 1.59 -21.56
N ASP A 22 10.75 2.59 -21.62
CA ASP A 22 11.94 2.70 -20.77
C ASP A 22 11.62 3.32 -19.40
N MET A 23 10.50 4.04 -19.27
CA MET A 23 10.05 4.64 -18.03
C MET A 23 9.75 3.54 -17.00
N LYS A 24 10.51 3.54 -15.90
CA LYS A 24 10.31 2.64 -14.77
C LYS A 24 9.96 3.44 -13.52
N PHE A 25 8.97 2.96 -12.78
CA PHE A 25 8.59 3.55 -11.51
C PHE A 25 9.69 3.27 -10.47
N ASP A 26 10.23 4.35 -9.90
CA ASP A 26 11.17 4.31 -8.79
C ASP A 26 10.39 4.37 -7.47
N GLU A 27 10.49 3.30 -6.67
CA GLU A 27 9.82 3.15 -5.38
C GLU A 27 10.19 4.24 -4.36
N ARG A 28 11.24 5.03 -4.61
CA ARG A 28 11.62 6.20 -3.79
C ARG A 28 10.73 7.41 -4.02
N LYS A 29 10.00 7.46 -5.14
CA LYS A 29 9.10 8.56 -5.50
C LYS A 29 7.65 8.16 -5.24
N ARG A 30 6.76 9.14 -5.22
CA ARG A 30 5.31 8.89 -5.12
C ARG A 30 4.80 8.31 -6.44
N LEU A 31 4.04 7.23 -6.36
CA LEU A 31 3.39 6.59 -7.50
C LEU A 31 2.49 7.56 -8.28
N MET A 32 1.87 8.51 -7.58
CA MET A 32 1.05 9.55 -8.20
C MET A 32 1.84 10.47 -9.15
N GLU A 33 3.11 10.78 -8.84
CA GLU A 33 3.97 11.59 -9.73
C GLU A 33 4.29 10.83 -11.01
N HIS A 34 4.52 9.51 -10.90
CA HIS A 34 4.74 8.64 -12.05
C HIS A 34 3.52 8.56 -12.98
N PHE A 35 2.30 8.51 -12.42
CA PHE A 35 1.08 8.58 -13.24
C PHE A 35 0.97 9.90 -14.00
N ILE A 36 1.26 11.02 -13.35
CA ILE A 36 1.22 12.34 -13.97
C ILE A 36 2.21 12.43 -15.14
N ASP A 37 3.44 11.95 -14.95
CA ASP A 37 4.46 11.97 -16.00
C ASP A 37 4.09 11.06 -17.17
N MET A 38 3.53 9.88 -16.91
CA MET A 38 3.02 9.01 -17.96
C MET A 38 1.82 9.62 -18.72
N GLU A 39 0.90 10.29 -18.02
CA GLU A 39 -0.23 10.98 -18.66
C GLU A 39 0.21 12.14 -19.54
N LYS A 40 1.29 12.86 -19.19
CA LYS A 40 1.90 13.86 -20.06
C LYS A 40 2.40 13.24 -21.37
N LEU A 41 3.02 12.07 -21.31
CA LEU A 41 3.48 11.36 -22.51
C LEU A 41 2.31 10.90 -23.38
N PHE A 42 1.22 10.42 -22.77
CA PHE A 42 0.00 10.08 -23.51
C PHE A 42 -0.62 11.32 -24.20
N ALA A 43 -0.64 12.47 -23.53
CA ALA A 43 -1.10 13.72 -24.12
C ALA A 43 -0.22 14.15 -25.31
N GLN A 44 1.11 14.09 -25.16
CA GLN A 44 2.04 14.38 -26.26
C GLN A 44 1.87 13.43 -27.45
N LEU A 45 1.59 12.14 -27.21
CA LEU A 45 1.33 11.17 -28.27
C LEU A 45 0.04 11.53 -29.03
N ARG A 46 -1.02 11.91 -28.29
CA ARG A 46 -2.30 12.37 -28.84
C ARG A 46 -2.11 13.63 -29.69
N ASP A 47 -1.36 14.62 -29.19
CA ASP A 47 -1.02 15.85 -29.93
C ASP A 47 -0.22 15.55 -31.21
N ALA A 48 0.60 14.50 -31.20
CA ALA A 48 1.31 14.02 -32.39
C ALA A 48 0.44 13.20 -33.36
N GLY A 49 -0.87 13.09 -33.09
CA GLY A 49 -1.85 12.39 -33.94
C GLY A 49 -1.82 10.88 -33.79
N SER A 50 -1.45 10.37 -32.61
CA SER A 50 -1.56 8.95 -32.28
C SER A 50 -2.16 8.79 -30.89
N GLU A 51 -3.45 8.51 -30.86
CA GLU A 51 -4.16 8.20 -29.63
C GLU A 51 -3.90 6.74 -29.23
N LEU A 52 -3.68 6.51 -27.94
CA LEU A 52 -3.59 5.18 -27.36
C LEU A 52 -4.96 4.78 -26.83
N SER A 53 -5.34 3.53 -27.10
CA SER A 53 -6.48 2.88 -26.47
C SER A 53 -6.29 2.77 -24.95
N GLU A 54 -7.38 2.62 -24.19
CA GLU A 54 -7.30 2.43 -22.74
C GLU A 54 -6.46 1.21 -22.37
N GLU A 55 -6.60 0.11 -23.11
CA GLU A 55 -5.82 -1.11 -22.94
C GLU A 55 -4.32 -0.86 -23.13
N GLU A 56 -3.92 -0.13 -24.18
CA GLU A 56 -2.52 0.22 -24.39
C GLU A 56 -1.96 1.07 -23.24
N LYS A 57 -2.73 2.05 -22.76
CA LYS A 57 -2.30 2.89 -21.63
C LYS A 57 -2.11 2.07 -20.36
N VAL A 58 -3.01 1.12 -20.09
CA VAL A 58 -2.89 0.18 -18.98
C VAL A 58 -1.64 -0.70 -19.15
N ASN A 59 -1.40 -1.23 -20.35
CA ASN A 59 -0.22 -2.05 -20.63
C ASN A 59 1.08 -1.27 -20.38
N TYR A 60 1.20 -0.03 -20.86
CA TYR A 60 2.37 0.81 -20.57
C TYR A 60 2.52 1.05 -19.06
N LEU A 61 1.41 1.24 -18.35
CA LEU A 61 1.44 1.43 -16.90
C LEU A 61 1.96 0.18 -16.18
N LEU A 62 1.45 -1.00 -16.51
CA LEU A 62 1.90 -2.27 -15.93
C LEU A 62 3.38 -2.55 -16.27
N LEU A 63 3.80 -2.31 -17.52
CA LEU A 63 5.19 -2.47 -17.95
C LEU A 63 6.16 -1.52 -17.25
N SER A 64 5.69 -0.34 -16.81
CA SER A 64 6.51 0.62 -16.08
C SER A 64 6.72 0.26 -14.60
N MET A 65 5.92 -0.66 -14.05
CA MET A 65 6.01 -1.04 -12.65
C MET A 65 7.29 -1.89 -12.38
N PRO A 66 7.95 -1.72 -11.23
CA PRO A 66 9.10 -2.52 -10.85
C PRO A 66 8.68 -3.91 -10.37
N LYS A 67 9.64 -4.83 -10.33
CA LYS A 67 9.41 -6.24 -9.93
C LYS A 67 8.74 -6.40 -8.56
N SER A 68 8.89 -5.42 -7.66
CA SER A 68 8.24 -5.38 -6.35
C SER A 68 6.71 -5.37 -6.42
N TYR A 69 6.14 -4.97 -7.56
CA TYR A 69 4.70 -4.88 -7.82
C TYR A 69 4.17 -6.07 -8.64
N GLU A 70 4.99 -7.07 -9.00
CA GLU A 70 4.57 -8.24 -9.82
C GLU A 70 3.33 -8.95 -9.27
N GLY A 71 3.22 -9.08 -7.94
CA GLY A 71 2.05 -9.70 -7.33
C GLY A 71 0.73 -8.97 -7.62
N ILE A 72 0.75 -7.63 -7.65
CA ILE A 72 -0.45 -6.86 -7.99
C ILE A 72 -0.66 -6.81 -9.51
N ILE A 73 0.41 -6.82 -10.30
CA ILE A 73 0.34 -6.92 -11.77
C ILE A 73 -0.34 -8.23 -12.18
N THR A 74 0.13 -9.37 -11.65
CA THR A 74 -0.46 -10.69 -11.93
C THR A 74 -1.94 -10.72 -11.57
N ALA A 75 -2.31 -10.14 -10.42
CA ALA A 75 -3.72 -10.05 -10.03
C ALA A 75 -4.55 -9.18 -10.99
N LEU A 76 -3.97 -8.10 -11.52
CA LEU A 76 -4.62 -7.26 -12.52
C LEU A 76 -4.75 -7.98 -13.86
N GLU A 77 -3.76 -8.76 -14.30
CA GLU A 77 -3.81 -9.55 -15.54
C GLU A 77 -4.95 -10.59 -15.56
N THR A 78 -5.43 -11.02 -14.39
CA THR A 78 -6.59 -11.94 -14.31
C THR A 78 -7.94 -11.26 -14.52
N VAL A 79 -7.98 -9.93 -14.59
CA VAL A 79 -9.22 -9.15 -14.76
C VAL A 79 -9.45 -8.92 -16.26
N GLU A 80 -10.61 -9.33 -16.77
CA GLU A 80 -10.94 -9.24 -18.19
C GLU A 80 -11.13 -7.80 -18.69
N GLU A 81 -11.64 -6.90 -17.84
CA GLU A 81 -11.83 -5.48 -18.17
C GLU A 81 -11.01 -4.58 -17.25
N LEU A 82 -9.81 -4.23 -17.70
CA LEU A 82 -8.93 -3.32 -16.98
C LEU A 82 -9.16 -1.86 -17.40
N LYS A 83 -9.80 -1.11 -16.50
CA LYS A 83 -9.91 0.36 -16.62
C LYS A 83 -8.73 1.04 -15.95
N MET A 84 -8.29 2.17 -16.54
CA MET A 84 -7.19 2.97 -16.01
C MET A 84 -7.41 3.36 -14.53
N ASP A 85 -8.61 3.82 -14.17
CA ASP A 85 -8.93 4.19 -12.79
C ASP A 85 -8.85 3.01 -11.82
N PHE A 86 -9.27 1.81 -12.25
CA PHE A 86 -9.20 0.62 -11.41
C PHE A 86 -7.75 0.22 -11.14
N VAL A 87 -6.91 0.24 -12.18
CA VAL A 87 -5.47 -0.05 -12.08
C VAL A 87 -4.78 0.97 -11.18
N LYS A 88 -5.01 2.27 -11.40
CA LYS A 88 -4.47 3.35 -10.56
C LYS A 88 -4.86 3.15 -9.09
N ASN A 89 -6.14 2.93 -8.79
CA ASN A 89 -6.62 2.68 -7.43
C ASN A 89 -5.97 1.45 -6.79
N ARG A 90 -5.81 0.37 -7.56
CA ARG A 90 -5.23 -0.87 -7.05
C ARG A 90 -3.74 -0.71 -6.73
N LEU A 91 -2.98 -0.02 -7.60
CA LEU A 91 -1.58 0.28 -7.39
C LEU A 91 -1.36 1.24 -6.21
N LEU A 92 -2.20 2.28 -6.07
CA LEU A 92 -2.17 3.19 -4.92
C LEU A 92 -2.48 2.47 -3.61
N GLY A 93 -3.48 1.57 -3.61
CA GLY A 93 -3.78 0.75 -2.43
C GLY A 93 -2.61 -0.15 -2.04
N GLU A 94 -1.84 -0.63 -3.02
CA GLU A 94 -0.64 -1.42 -2.77
C GLU A 94 0.54 -0.56 -2.25
N GLU A 95 0.76 0.63 -2.81
CA GLU A 95 1.72 1.62 -2.27
C GLU A 95 1.39 1.94 -0.80
N GLU A 96 0.11 2.19 -0.49
CA GLU A 96 -0.34 2.45 0.88
C GLU A 96 -0.12 1.25 1.80
N LYS A 97 -0.43 0.02 1.34
CA LYS A 97 -0.16 -1.19 2.11
C LYS A 97 1.32 -1.41 2.36
N ARG A 98 2.21 -1.06 1.43
CA ARG A 98 3.66 -1.14 1.63
C ARG A 98 4.17 -0.08 2.60
N ASN A 99 3.66 1.14 2.47
CA ASN A 99 3.97 2.24 3.39
C ASN A 99 3.45 1.94 4.82
N ARG A 100 2.25 1.35 4.95
CA ARG A 100 1.70 0.84 6.22
C ARG A 100 2.30 -0.52 6.61
N GLY A 101 2.93 -1.23 5.70
CA GLY A 101 3.56 -2.54 5.90
C GLY A 101 4.85 -2.45 6.69
N ALA A 102 5.54 -1.30 6.60
CA ALA A 102 6.61 -0.92 7.53
C ALA A 102 6.11 -0.77 8.98
N THR A 103 4.79 -0.74 9.21
CA THR A 103 4.15 -0.69 10.54
C THR A 103 3.15 -1.84 10.77
N LYS A 104 3.23 -2.95 10.01
CA LYS A 104 2.41 -4.15 10.23
C LYS A 104 3.23 -5.34 10.73
N SER A 105 3.90 -5.11 11.85
CA SER A 105 4.19 -6.14 12.86
C SER A 105 3.88 -5.62 14.27
N LEU A 106 2.81 -4.83 14.40
CA LEU A 106 2.23 -4.42 15.68
C LEU A 106 0.77 -4.88 15.84
N ASP A 107 0.31 -5.82 15.02
CA ASP A 107 -0.77 -6.73 15.41
C ASP A 107 -0.17 -8.07 15.88
N SER A 108 0.95 -8.01 16.60
CA SER A 108 1.07 -8.94 17.71
C SER A 108 0.00 -8.49 18.67
N SER A 109 -1.16 -9.14 18.65
CA SER A 109 -2.16 -9.04 19.70
C SER A 109 -1.39 -9.03 21.01
N ILE A 110 -1.19 -7.85 21.60
CA ILE A 110 -0.53 -7.70 22.89
C ILE A 110 -1.42 -8.55 23.78
N PHE A 111 -0.90 -9.70 24.17
CA PHE A 111 -1.64 -10.68 24.90
C PHE A 111 -1.79 -10.13 26.33
N LEU A 112 -2.79 -9.27 26.48
CA LEU A 112 -3.15 -8.58 27.70
C LEU A 112 -3.90 -9.56 28.58
N CYS A 113 -3.44 -9.71 29.80
CA CYS A 113 -4.15 -10.48 30.79
C CYS A 113 -5.51 -9.82 31.08
N TYR A 114 -6.62 -10.51 30.75
CA TYR A 114 -8.00 -10.08 31.07
C TYR A 114 -8.29 -9.89 32.58
N GLY A 115 -7.34 -10.18 33.46
CA GLY A 115 -7.46 -9.94 34.91
C GLY A 115 -6.69 -8.72 35.44
N CYS A 116 -5.60 -8.30 34.80
CA CYS A 116 -4.75 -7.21 35.30
C CYS A 116 -4.33 -6.19 34.24
N GLY A 117 -4.69 -6.41 32.97
CA GLY A 117 -4.36 -5.52 31.86
C GLY A 117 -2.86 -5.46 31.51
N ARG A 118 -2.02 -6.36 32.02
CA ARG A 118 -0.59 -6.40 31.70
C ARG A 118 -0.30 -7.41 30.58
N PRO A 119 0.62 -7.08 29.64
CA PRO A 119 1.03 -8.00 28.59
C PRO A 119 1.89 -9.16 29.11
N GLY A 120 1.99 -10.24 28.32
CA GLY A 120 2.98 -11.31 28.51
C GLY A 120 2.53 -12.50 29.35
N HIS A 121 1.25 -12.59 29.75
CA HIS A 121 0.71 -13.76 30.46
C HIS A 121 -0.82 -13.85 30.37
N LYS A 122 -1.36 -15.06 30.54
CA LYS A 122 -2.82 -15.31 30.53
C LYS A 122 -3.43 -15.14 31.91
N LYS A 123 -4.76 -14.96 32.00
CA LYS A 123 -5.49 -14.84 33.27
C LYS A 123 -5.16 -15.97 34.27
N SER A 124 -4.93 -17.20 33.79
CA SER A 124 -4.56 -18.33 34.65
C SER A 124 -3.12 -18.29 35.19
N GLN A 125 -2.24 -17.50 34.59
CA GLN A 125 -0.84 -17.31 35.02
C GLN A 125 -0.62 -15.93 35.67
N CYS A 126 -1.70 -15.19 35.95
CA CYS A 126 -1.62 -13.86 36.55
C CYS A 126 -1.27 -13.92 38.04
N ARG A 127 -0.08 -13.43 38.39
CA ARG A 127 0.40 -13.37 39.78
C ARG A 127 -0.45 -12.43 40.66
N SER A 128 -1.12 -11.44 40.07
CA SER A 128 -1.99 -10.50 40.78
C SER A 128 -3.29 -11.15 41.25
N THR A 129 -3.89 -12.02 40.42
CA THR A 129 -5.14 -12.72 40.75
C THR A 129 -4.91 -13.91 41.69
N GLN A 130 -3.73 -14.52 41.63
CA GLN A 130 -3.32 -15.57 42.59
C GLN A 130 -3.11 -15.01 44.01
N GLN A 131 -2.63 -13.77 44.16
CA GLN A 131 -2.47 -13.13 45.47
C GLN A 131 -3.81 -12.76 46.13
N ALA A 132 -4.85 -12.45 45.35
CA ALA A 132 -6.19 -12.20 45.89
C ALA A 132 -6.80 -13.46 46.52
N ARG A 133 -6.53 -14.65 45.95
CA ARG A 133 -6.99 -15.93 46.49
C ARG A 133 -6.28 -16.35 47.79
N HIS A 134 -5.06 -15.88 48.01
CA HIS A 134 -4.30 -16.17 49.23
C HIS A 134 -4.61 -15.24 50.40
N ARG A 135 -5.20 -14.05 50.15
CA ARG A 135 -5.54 -13.08 51.22
C ARG A 135 -6.93 -13.23 51.80
N THR A 136 -7.85 -13.94 51.13
CA THR A 136 -9.24 -14.13 51.63
C THR A 136 -9.42 -15.41 52.43
N GLY A 137 -8.34 -15.94 52.99
CA GLY A 137 -8.33 -17.17 53.79
C GLY A 137 -8.10 -16.97 55.29
N ASP A 138 -8.24 -15.76 55.84
CA ASP A 138 -8.07 -15.55 57.28
C ASP A 138 -9.24 -14.73 57.87
N TRP A 139 -10.22 -15.46 58.40
CA TRP A 139 -11.21 -14.95 59.34
C TRP A 139 -10.58 -14.94 60.73
N ARG A 140 -9.98 -13.82 61.18
CA ARG A 140 -9.85 -13.49 62.61
C ARG A 140 -9.31 -12.08 62.86
N LEU A 141 -10.15 -11.31 63.55
CA LEU A 141 -9.82 -10.46 64.71
C LEU A 141 -9.33 -9.01 64.51
N HIS A 142 -9.93 -8.17 65.37
CA HIS A 142 -9.56 -6.80 65.80
C HIS A 142 -9.93 -5.69 64.79
N GLY A 143 -10.90 -4.79 65.02
CA GLY A 143 -11.36 -4.19 66.27
C GLY A 143 -10.58 -2.91 66.57
N ARG A 144 -11.30 -1.77 66.66
CA ARG A 144 -10.91 -0.40 67.08
C ARG A 144 -10.44 0.54 65.94
N ARG A 145 -10.69 1.85 65.93
CA ARG A 145 -11.53 2.83 66.68
C ARG A 145 -11.14 4.22 66.13
N ARG A 146 -12.12 5.10 65.85
CA ARG A 146 -12.12 6.59 65.92
C ARG A 146 -11.14 7.41 65.05
N SER A 147 -11.67 8.38 64.28
CA SER A 147 -11.75 9.85 64.53
C SER A 147 -10.41 10.54 64.31
N ASP A 148 -10.30 11.64 63.56
CA ASP A 148 -11.14 12.85 63.52
C ASP A 148 -11.34 13.33 62.07
#